data_AF-F8PSI1-F1
#
_entry.id   AF-F8PSI1-F1
#
_cell.length_a   1.000
_cell.length_b   1.000
_cell.length_c   1.000
_cell.angle_alpha   90.00
_cell.angle_beta   90.00
_cell.angle_gamma   90.00
#
_symmetry.space_group_name_H-M   'P 1'
#
loop_
_entity.id
_entity.type
_entity.pdbx_description
1 polymer ?
#
loop_
_entity_poly.entity_id
_entity_poly.type
_entity_poly.pdbx_seq_one_letter_code
_entity_poly.pdbx_strand_id
1 'polypeptide(L)' 'VTSPLLGSSCHGGQPCTVQWLDDGQQPLLNTIGECTVGLYANEEVLVQSIRPIDVSSTHSFQFTPDPNAGPNSSS' A
#
# COMPACT_ATOMS: atom_id res chain seq x y z
N VAL A 1 2.41 -8.14 -10.13
CA VAL A 1 3.42 -7.11 -9.74
C VAL A 1 2.78 -5.94 -8.98
N THR A 2 3.25 -5.56 -7.79
CA THR A 2 2.77 -4.38 -7.06
C THR A 2 3.75 -3.21 -7.22
N SER A 3 3.22 -2.02 -7.46
CA SER A 3 3.91 -0.75 -7.41
C SER A 3 3.40 0.03 -6.20
N PRO A 4 4.25 0.69 -5.39
CA PRO A 4 5.68 0.82 -5.54
C PRO A 4 6.45 -0.52 -5.47
N LEU A 5 7.40 -0.70 -6.39
CA LEU A 5 8.35 -1.82 -6.38
C LEU A 5 9.33 -1.65 -5.22
N LEU A 6 9.96 -2.74 -4.80
CA LEU A 6 11.12 -2.74 -3.89
C LEU A 6 12.13 -1.67 -4.35
N GLY A 7 12.28 -0.58 -3.58
CA GLY A 7 13.16 0.55 -3.89
C GLY A 7 12.46 1.89 -4.21
N SER A 8 11.14 1.94 -4.30
CA SER A 8 10.40 3.21 -4.40
C SER A 8 10.14 3.81 -3.02
N SER A 9 10.24 5.14 -2.90
CA SER A 9 10.02 5.86 -1.64
C SER A 9 8.73 6.67 -1.69
N CYS A 10 7.92 6.56 -0.63
CA CYS A 10 6.82 7.48 -0.35
C CYS A 10 7.15 8.28 0.91
N HIS A 11 6.78 9.56 0.92
CA HIS A 11 7.08 10.47 2.02
C HIS A 11 5.83 10.78 2.84
N GLY A 12 6.02 10.91 4.14
CA GLY A 12 4.98 11.36 5.08
C GLY A 12 4.36 12.69 4.63
N GLY A 13 3.03 12.77 4.67
CA GLY A 13 2.27 13.96 4.29
C GLY A 13 2.19 14.21 2.78
N GLN A 14 2.78 13.34 1.94
CA GLN A 14 2.70 13.44 0.49
C GLN A 14 1.86 12.31 -0.10
N PRO A 15 1.06 12.59 -1.15
CA PRO A 15 0.28 11.56 -1.81
C PRO A 15 1.20 10.51 -2.45
N CYS A 16 1.00 9.26 -2.06
CA CYS A 16 1.68 8.08 -2.57
C CYS A 16 0.70 7.28 -3.43
N THR A 17 1.10 6.92 -4.64
CA THR A 17 0.26 6.10 -5.53
C THR A 17 0.74 4.66 -5.49
N VAL A 18 -0.18 3.76 -5.17
CA VAL A 18 0.02 2.31 -5.24
C VAL A 18 -0.73 1.79 -6.45
N GLN A 19 -0.10 0.92 -7.22
CA GLN A 19 -0.61 0.29 -8.43
C GLN A 19 -0.47 -1.22 -8.31
N TRP A 20 -1.48 -1.96 -8.74
CA TRP A 20 -1.50 -3.40 -8.81
C TRP A 20 -1.50 -3.79 -10.29
N LEU A 21 -0.51 -4.56 -10.71
CA LEU A 21 -0.43 -5.13 -12.04
C LEU A 21 -0.74 -6.63 -11.93
N ASP A 22 -1.77 -7.06 -12.63
CA ASP A 22 -2.00 -8.48 -12.85
C ASP A 22 -0.94 -9.00 -13.83
N ASP A 23 -0.13 -9.96 -13.39
CA ASP A 23 0.92 -10.57 -14.21
C ASP A 23 0.46 -11.87 -14.87
N GLY A 24 -0.85 -12.17 -14.81
CA GLY A 24 -1.44 -13.37 -15.40
C GLY A 24 -1.15 -14.65 -14.61
N GLN A 25 -0.46 -14.57 -13.47
CA GLN A 25 -0.30 -15.70 -12.55
C GLN A 25 -1.51 -15.80 -11.62
N GLN A 26 -2.01 -17.02 -11.43
CA GLN A 26 -3.12 -17.24 -10.51
C GLN A 26 -2.67 -17.13 -9.05
N PRO A 27 -3.50 -16.57 -8.14
CA PRO A 27 -4.82 -16.01 -8.40
C PRO A 27 -4.76 -14.63 -9.09
N LEU A 28 -5.58 -14.45 -10.12
CA LEU A 28 -5.74 -13.16 -10.82
C LEU A 28 -6.40 -12.13 -9.89
N LEU A 29 -6.10 -10.85 -10.06
CA LEU A 29 -6.63 -9.78 -9.19
C LEU A 29 -8.16 -9.76 -9.18
N ASN A 30 -8.78 -10.07 -10.33
CA ASN A 30 -10.24 -10.17 -10.48
C ASN A 30 -10.90 -11.29 -9.66
N THR A 31 -10.12 -12.23 -9.11
CA THR A 31 -10.61 -13.33 -8.26
C THR A 31 -10.37 -13.10 -6.76
N ILE A 32 -9.63 -12.05 -6.37
CA ILE A 32 -9.26 -11.79 -4.98
C ILE A 32 -10.34 -10.98 -4.25
N GLY A 33 -10.85 -9.93 -4.87
CA GLY A 33 -11.87 -9.05 -4.27
C GLY A 33 -11.28 -8.01 -3.30
N GLU A 34 -11.94 -7.79 -2.16
CA GLU A 34 -11.51 -6.79 -1.17
C GLU A 34 -10.26 -7.22 -0.39
N CYS A 35 -9.23 -6.37 -0.42
CA CYS A 35 -7.99 -6.54 0.31
C CYS A 35 -7.85 -5.49 1.41
N THR A 36 -7.40 -5.92 2.58
CA THR A 36 -6.99 -4.99 3.65
C THR A 36 -5.60 -4.46 3.34
N VAL A 37 -5.41 -3.15 3.51
CA VAL A 37 -4.12 -2.48 3.26
C VAL A 37 -3.69 -1.76 4.55
N GLY A 38 -2.41 -1.91 4.91
CA GLY A 38 -1.82 -1.25 6.08
C GLY A 38 -0.38 -0.82 5.79
N LEU A 39 0.03 0.29 6.41
CA LEU A 39 1.42 0.71 6.49
C LEU A 39 2.04 0.09 7.75
N TYR A 40 3.14 -0.63 7.57
CA TYR A 40 3.84 -1.32 8.64
C TYR A 40 5.28 -0.80 8.75
N ALA A 41 5.82 -0.76 9.96
CA ALA A 41 7.20 -0.39 10.24
C ALA A 41 7.87 -1.39 11.19
N ASN A 42 9.20 -1.45 11.19
CA ASN A 42 10.00 -2.34 12.03
C ASN A 42 9.60 -3.83 11.83
N GLU A 43 9.39 -4.56 12.92
CA GLU A 43 8.95 -5.97 12.95
C GLU A 43 7.43 -6.07 12.67
N GLU A 44 6.98 -5.55 11.52
CA GLU A 44 5.59 -5.66 11.06
C GLU A 44 4.56 -5.00 12.00
N VAL A 45 4.95 -3.91 12.68
CA VAL A 45 4.03 -3.13 13.51
C VAL A 45 3.16 -2.26 12.61
N LEU A 46 1.83 -2.43 12.68
CA LEU A 46 0.88 -1.59 11.96
C LEU A 46 0.94 -0.16 12.51
N VAL A 47 1.34 0.79 11.66
CA VAL A 47 1.45 2.22 12.00
C VAL A 47 0.37 3.08 11.34
N GLN A 48 -0.26 2.59 10.27
CA GLN A 48 -1.42 3.26 9.67
C GLN A 48 -2.32 2.24 8.97
N SER A 49 -3.61 2.20 9.34
CA SER A 49 -4.61 1.46 8.56
C SER A 49 -5.03 2.28 7.34
N ILE A 50 -5.05 1.65 6.18
CA ILE A 50 -5.54 2.25 4.94
C ILE A 50 -6.93 1.64 4.67
N ARG A 51 -7.80 2.39 3.98
CA ARG A 51 -9.14 1.86 3.62
C ARG A 51 -8.97 0.59 2.80
N PRO A 52 -9.77 -0.47 3.06
CA PRO A 52 -9.78 -1.65 2.21
C PRO A 52 -10.00 -1.28 0.75
N ILE A 53 -9.29 -1.98 -0.13
CA ILE A 53 -9.34 -1.74 -1.58
C ILE A 53 -9.79 -3.03 -2.24
N ASP A 54 -10.83 -2.94 -3.06
CA ASP A 54 -11.23 -4.02 -3.94
C ASP A 54 -10.29 -4.08 -5.14
N VAL A 55 -9.32 -4.99 -5.09
CA VAL A 55 -8.30 -5.15 -6.15
C VAL A 55 -8.88 -5.82 -7.40
N SER A 56 -10.09 -6.38 -7.32
CA SER A 56 -10.78 -6.93 -8.49
C SER A 56 -11.25 -5.85 -9.47
N SER A 57 -11.49 -4.65 -8.97
CA SER A 57 -11.99 -3.49 -9.73
C SER A 57 -11.02 -2.31 -9.74
N THR A 58 -10.15 -2.21 -8.73
CA THR A 58 -9.27 -1.06 -8.50
C THR A 58 -7.80 -1.46 -8.62
N HIS A 59 -7.18 -1.09 -9.75
CA HIS A 59 -5.78 -1.38 -10.06
C HIS A 59 -4.82 -0.29 -9.60
N SER A 60 -5.33 0.82 -9.08
CA SER A 60 -4.51 1.86 -8.46
C SER A 60 -5.29 2.59 -7.38
N PHE A 61 -4.60 2.96 -6.30
CA PHE A 61 -5.16 3.84 -5.29
C PHE A 61 -4.09 4.79 -4.79
N GLN A 62 -4.54 5.93 -4.26
CA GLN A 62 -3.66 6.91 -3.64
C GLN A 62 -3.92 6.92 -2.14
N PHE A 63 -2.85 6.93 -1.35
CA PHE A 63 -2.91 7.16 0.08
C PHE A 63 -1.83 8.15 0.50
N THR A 64 -2.04 8.81 1.65
CA THR A 64 -1.04 9.71 2.22
C THR A 64 -0.49 9.06 3.48
N PRO A 65 0.80 8.67 3.50
CA PRO A 65 1.44 8.18 4.71
C PRO A 65 1.37 9.26 5.80
N ASP A 66 0.97 8.89 7.01
CA ASP A 66 1.02 9.81 8.14
C ASP A 66 2.49 10.19 8.41
N PRO A 67 2.88 11.49 8.39
CA PRO A 67 4.25 11.89 8.68
C PRO A 67 4.72 11.53 10.10
N ASN A 68 3.78 11.25 11.00
CA ASN A 68 4.06 10.77 12.35
C ASN A 68 4.07 9.25 12.47
N ALA A 69 3.80 8.51 11.38
CA ALA A 69 3.86 7.05 11.38
C ALA A 69 5.30 6.56 11.21
N GLY A 70 5.78 5.80 12.20
CA GLY A 70 7.08 5.13 12.16
C GLY A 70 8.17 5.82 12.98
N PRO A 71 9.34 5.16 13.15
CA PRO A 71 10.38 5.57 14.11
C PRO A 71 11.08 6.90 13.77
N ASN A 72 10.91 7.45 12.56
CA ASN A 72 11.48 8.73 12.14
C ASN A 72 10.56 9.94 12.41
N SER A 73 9.41 9.74 13.06
CA SER A 73 8.44 10.80 13.38
C SER A 73 8.91 11.80 14.44
N SER A 74 10.06 11.54 15.08
CA SER A 74 10.68 12.42 16.06
C SER A 74 12.11 12.74 15.65
N SER A 75 12.31 13.95 15.13
CA SER A 75 13.58 14.69 15.20
C SER A 75 13.33 16.02 15.89
#